data_AF-L1P8G5-F1
#
_entry.id   AF-L1P8G5-F1
#
_cell.length_a   1.000
_cell.length_b   1.000
_cell.length_c   1.000
_cell.angle_alpha   90.00
_cell.angle_beta   90.00
_cell.angle_gamma   90.00
#
_symmetry.space_group_name_H-M   'P 1'
#
loop_
_entity.id
_entity.type
_entity.pdbx_description
1 polymer ?
#
loop_
_entity_poly.entity_id
_entity_poly.type
_entity_poly.pdbx_seq_one_letter_code
_entity_poly.pdbx_strand_id
1 'polypeptide(L)' 'MYTINLQTPQFLTDSNGNSLALIPADEYRELLALVEMYEELEDIRSVREAKADPSPAEPIDVVFKRMEAYRKKNGIS' A
#
# COMPACT_ATOMS: atom_id res chain seq x y z
N MET A 1 7.83 0.93 -21.31
CA MET A 1 7.85 2.09 -20.41
C MET A 1 6.88 3.08 -21.02
N TYR A 2 5.74 3.33 -20.36
CA TYR A 2 4.76 4.30 -20.86
C TYR A 2 5.34 5.71 -20.65
N THR A 3 5.43 6.48 -21.72
CA THR A 3 5.85 7.88 -21.65
C THR A 3 4.59 8.74 -21.57
N ILE A 4 4.33 9.32 -20.40
CA ILE A 4 3.25 10.28 -20.23
C ILE A 4 3.78 11.66 -20.61
N ASN A 5 3.08 12.33 -21.49
CA ASN A 5 3.44 13.66 -21.95
C ASN A 5 2.61 14.68 -21.17
N LEU A 6 3.11 15.06 -19.99
CA LEU A 6 2.42 15.99 -19.09
C LEU A 6 2.60 17.42 -19.58
N GLN A 7 1.51 18.17 -19.68
CA GLN A 7 1.60 19.60 -19.91
C GLN A 7 2.14 20.32 -18.67
N THR A 8 2.83 21.44 -18.88
CA THR A 8 3.25 22.31 -17.78
C THR A 8 2.01 22.83 -17.05
N PRO A 9 1.83 22.54 -15.75
CA PRO A 9 0.67 23.01 -15.01
C PRO A 9 0.61 24.53 -14.94
N GLN A 10 -0.60 25.09 -15.00
CA GLN A 10 -0.82 26.50 -14.73
C GLN A 10 -1.17 26.69 -13.26
N PHE A 11 -0.59 27.70 -12.60
CA PHE A 11 -0.89 27.99 -11.20
C PHE A 11 -1.81 29.22 -11.08
N LEU A 12 -2.87 29.08 -10.28
CA LEU A 12 -3.71 30.17 -9.83
C LEU A 12 -3.44 30.44 -8.36
N THR A 13 -2.95 31.63 -8.03
CA THR A 13 -2.65 32.02 -6.65
C THR A 13 -3.68 33.05 -6.17
N ASP A 14 -4.28 32.81 -5.00
CA ASP A 14 -5.21 33.75 -4.36
C ASP A 14 -4.46 34.91 -3.67
N SER A 15 -5.21 35.90 -3.19
CA SER A 15 -4.67 37.06 -2.46
C SER A 15 -4.01 36.71 -1.11
N ASN A 16 -4.27 35.51 -0.59
CA ASN A 16 -3.71 35.01 0.66
C ASN A 16 -2.42 34.18 0.42
N GLY A 17 -2.04 33.97 -0.85
CA GLY A 17 -0.86 33.19 -1.24
C GLY A 17 -1.14 31.69 -1.44
N ASN A 18 -2.38 31.22 -1.34
CA ASN A 18 -2.73 29.83 -1.63
C ASN A 18 -2.73 29.61 -3.14
N SER A 19 -2.15 28.51 -3.61
CA SER A 19 -2.07 28.20 -5.04
C SER A 19 -2.80 26.92 -5.40
N LEU A 20 -3.51 26.94 -6.52
CA LEU A 20 -4.12 25.78 -7.17
C LEU A 20 -3.38 25.50 -8.48
N ALA A 21 -3.12 24.23 -8.77
CA ALA A 21 -2.60 23.80 -10.05
C ALA A 21 -3.76 23.39 -10.97
N LEU A 22 -3.81 23.99 -12.16
CA LEU A 22 -4.71 23.63 -13.24
C LEU A 22 -3.97 22.72 -14.21
N ILE A 23 -4.58 21.57 -14.47
CA ILE A 23 -4.15 20.58 -15.46
C ILE A 23 -5.37 20.07 -16.24
N PRO A 24 -5.20 19.55 -17.46
CA PRO A 24 -6.27 18.88 -18.18
C PRO A 24 -6.86 17.70 -17.40
N ALA A 25 -8.17 17.50 -17.52
CA ALA A 25 -8.87 16.43 -16.82
C ALA A 25 -8.36 15.04 -17.22
N ASP A 26 -7.95 14.86 -18.47
CA ASP A 26 -7.41 13.59 -18.95
C ASP A 26 -6.03 13.31 -18.35
N GLU A 27 -5.16 14.32 -18.24
CA GLU A 27 -3.87 14.20 -17.55
C GLU A 27 -4.05 13.84 -16.08
N TYR A 28 -5.03 14.44 -15.40
CA TYR A 28 -5.34 14.09 -14.02
C TYR A 28 -5.72 12.61 -13.87
N ARG A 29 -6.53 12.06 -14.78
CA ARG A 29 -6.92 10.64 -14.77
C ARG A 29 -5.72 9.73 -15.04
N GLU A 30 -4.85 10.10 -15.96
CA GLU A 30 -3.61 9.34 -16.23
C GLU A 30 -2.67 9.34 -15.02
N LEU A 31 -2.53 10.48 -14.34
CA LEU A 31 -1.76 10.59 -13.10
C LEU A 31 -2.37 9.73 -11.98
N LEU A 32 -3.70 9.71 -11.83
CA LEU A 32 -4.38 8.83 -10.87
C LEU A 32 -4.10 7.35 -11.17
N ALA A 33 -4.26 6.92 -12.42
CA ALA A 33 -4.02 5.54 -12.82
C ALA A 33 -2.55 5.12 -12.59
N LEU A 34 -1.59 6.04 -12.75
CA LEU A 34 -0.20 5.78 -12.38
C LEU A 34 -0.03 5.55 -10.89
N VAL A 35 -0.65 6.38 -10.05
CA VAL A 35 -0.55 6.24 -8.58
C VAL A 35 -1.10 4.87 -8.16
N GLU A 36 -2.28 4.48 -8.66
CA GLU A 36 -2.88 3.17 -8.37
C GLU A 36 -1.94 2.02 -8.78
N MET A 37 -1.34 2.08 -9.98
CA MET A 37 -0.38 1.08 -10.43
C MET A 37 0.86 1.01 -9.51
N TYR A 38 1.36 2.15 -9.03
CA TYR A 38 2.50 2.17 -8.10
C TYR A 38 2.16 1.61 -6.73
N GLU A 39 0.96 1.85 -6.21
CA GLU A 39 0.46 1.23 -4.98
C GLU A 39 0.39 -0.30 -5.12
N GLU A 40 -0.17 -0.81 -6.22
CA GLU A 40 -0.19 -2.26 -6.49
C GLU A 40 1.22 -2.87 -6.56
N LEU A 41 2.18 -2.16 -7.15
CA LEU A 41 3.57 -2.60 -7.22
C LEU A 41 4.26 -2.58 -5.85
N GLU A 42 3.90 -1.63 -4.98
CA GLU A 42 4.39 -1.58 -3.61
C GLU A 42 3.89 -2.76 -2.79
N ASP A 43 2.60 -3.12 -2.90
CA ASP A 43 2.05 -4.32 -2.27
C ASP A 43 2.77 -5.59 -2.71
N ILE A 44 3.03 -5.73 -4.02
CA ILE A 44 3.82 -6.85 -4.56
C ILE A 44 5.22 -6.87 -3.96
N ARG A 45 5.87 -5.71 -3.83
CA ARG A 45 7.21 -5.59 -3.22
C ARG A 45 7.16 -6.03 -1.75
N SER A 46 6.21 -5.53 -0.96
CA SER A 46 6.04 -5.91 0.45
C SER A 46 5.83 -7.41 0.63
N VAL A 47 5.05 -8.07 -0.24
CA VAL A 47 4.88 -9.54 -0.22
C VAL A 47 6.21 -10.25 -0.52
N ARG A 48 6.98 -9.76 -1.49
CA ARG A 48 8.28 -10.35 -1.82
C ARG A 48 9.29 -10.19 -0.69
N GLU A 49 9.32 -9.03 -0.04
CA GLU A 49 10.17 -8.76 1.12
C GLU A 49 9.79 -9.65 2.30
N ALA A 50 8.50 -9.77 2.63
CA ALA A 50 8.03 -10.68 3.69
C ALA A 50 8.31 -12.17 3.39
N LYS A 51 8.40 -12.55 2.12
CA LYS A 51 8.82 -13.91 1.71
C LYS A 51 10.34 -14.09 1.77
N ALA A 52 11.10 -13.04 1.50
CA ALA A 52 12.56 -13.08 1.50
C ALA A 52 13.15 -13.06 2.92
N ASP A 53 12.47 -12.37 3.85
CA ASP A 53 12.77 -12.39 5.28
C ASP A 53 11.53 -12.84 6.07
N PRO A 54 11.26 -14.16 6.13
CA PRO A 54 10.09 -14.69 6.81
C PRO A 54 10.16 -14.32 8.29
N SER A 55 9.08 -13.74 8.80
CA SER A 55 8.97 -13.45 10.24
C SER A 55 9.28 -14.70 11.07
N PRO A 56 10.11 -14.59 12.13
CA PRO A 56 10.34 -15.71 13.04
C PRO A 56 9.09 -16.05 13.89
N ALA A 57 8.04 -15.22 13.81
CA ALA A 57 6.78 -15.46 14.50
C ALA A 57 6.00 -16.62 13.86
N GLU A 58 5.51 -17.54 14.68
CA GLU A 58 4.64 -18.62 14.22
C GLU A 58 3.23 -18.10 13.88
N PRO A 59 2.55 -18.67 12.87
CA PRO A 59 1.15 -18.35 12.59
C PRO A 59 0.26 -18.58 13.82
N ILE A 60 -0.68 -17.67 14.07
CA ILE A 60 -1.50 -17.67 15.28
C ILE A 60 -2.30 -18.97 15.46
N ASP A 61 -2.75 -19.59 14.37
CA ASP A 61 -3.45 -20.88 14.39
C ASP A 61 -2.59 -22.03 14.92
N VAL A 62 -1.29 -22.02 14.62
CA VAL A 62 -0.33 -23.01 15.14
C VAL A 62 -0.17 -22.83 16.64
N VAL A 63 -0.05 -21.57 17.08
CA VAL A 63 0.03 -21.22 18.50
C VAL A 63 -1.23 -21.64 19.24
N PHE A 64 -2.42 -21.34 18.70
CA PHE A 64 -3.69 -21.72 19.29
C PHE A 64 -3.86 -23.23 19.42
N LYS A 65 -3.55 -24.02 18.38
CA LYS A 65 -3.58 -25.49 18.47
C LYS A 65 -2.67 -26.02 19.58
N ARG A 66 -1.47 -25.46 19.73
CA ARG A 66 -0.52 -25.84 20.79
C ARG A 66 -1.07 -25.50 22.18
N MET A 67 -1.66 -24.31 22.34
CA MET A 67 -2.28 -23.88 23.60
C MET A 67 -3.49 -24.74 23.96
N GLU A 68 -4.37 -25.06 23.01
CA GLU A 68 -5.52 -25.93 23.24
C GLU A 68 -5.10 -27.35 23.63
N ALA A 69 -4.11 -27.91 22.94
CA ALA A 69 -3.56 -29.22 23.31
C ALA A 69 -2.98 -29.22 24.73
N TYR A 70 -2.26 -28.16 25.11
CA TYR A 70 -1.76 -27.99 26.48
C TYR A 70 -2.90 -27.88 27.49
N ARG A 71 -3.92 -27.05 27.22
CA ARG A 71 -5.08 -26.88 28.08
C ARG A 71 -5.81 -28.20 28.32
N LYS A 72 -6.09 -28.94 27.25
CA LYS A 72 -6.72 -30.27 27.31
C LYS A 72 -5.88 -31.28 28.09
N LYS A 73 -4.56 -31.29 27.90
CA LYS A 73 -3.64 -32.19 28.62
C LYS A 73 -3.57 -31.89 30.12
N ASN A 74 -3.72 -30.63 30.52
CA ASN A 74 -3.62 -30.20 31.91
C ASN A 74 -4.98 -30.00 32.59
N GLY A 75 -6.09 -30.35 31.93
CA GLY A 75 -7.43 -30.17 32.48
C GLY A 75 -7.82 -28.71 32.71
N ILE A 76 -7.18 -27.78 32.00
CA ILE A 76 -7.46 -26.34 32.07
C ILE A 76 -8.60 -26.08 31.07
N SER A 77 -9.80 -25.86 31.60
CA SER A 77 -10.97 -25.46 30.81
C SER A 77 -10.90 -23.99 30.41
#